data_AF-A0AAV4IDS2-F1
#
_entry.id   AF-A0AAV4IDS2-F1
#
_cell.length_a   1.000
_cell.length_b   1.000
_cell.length_c   1.000
_cell.angle_alpha   90.00
_cell.angle_beta   90.00
_cell.angle_gamma   90.00
#
_symmetry.space_group_name_H-M   'P 1'
#
loop_
_entity.id
_entity.type
_entity.pdbx_description
1 polymer ?
#
loop_
_entity_poly.entity_id
_entity_poly.type
_entity_poly.pdbx_seq_one_letter_code
_entity_poly.pdbx_strand_id
1 'polypeptide(L)'
;MAGIIESSPAHQNFSRNDIRVIIKFSVILGKDASCIHKNLVTVLGENALSIQTVRKWVKAVSDGRDDMEHEPRPSRPVTACGDANISKVLVSLSDDRRKTCEEISTETSMSRTSVFRVLTNKLNKKKFSKWVPHLLTVEQKESRVNFSRNFLRRFQTEQNDF
;
A
#
# COMPACT_ATOMS: atom_id res chain seq x y z
N MET A 1 37.24 17.38 48.45
CA MET A 1 36.02 16.61 48.75
C MET A 1 34.88 17.23 47.96
N ALA A 2 34.28 16.41 47.09
CA ALA A 2 32.99 16.51 46.35
C ALA A 2 32.23 17.86 46.29
N GLY A 3 31.61 18.25 45.18
CA GLY A 3 31.26 17.49 43.99
C GLY A 3 30.69 18.43 42.93
N ILE A 4 30.93 18.05 41.69
CA ILE A 4 30.44 18.68 40.46
C ILE A 4 28.91 18.73 40.53
N ILE A 5 28.33 19.92 40.38
CA ILE A 5 26.89 20.08 40.15
C ILE A 5 26.60 19.38 38.82
N GLU A 6 25.86 18.28 38.92
CA GLU A 6 25.49 17.43 37.81
C GLU A 6 24.92 18.25 36.65
N SER A 7 25.54 18.06 35.50
CA SER A 7 25.02 18.43 34.19
C SER A 7 23.57 17.95 34.06
N SER A 8 22.65 18.90 33.87
CA SER A 8 21.29 18.68 33.39
C SER A 8 21.28 17.62 32.28
N PRO A 9 20.61 16.47 32.47
CA PRO A 9 20.71 15.39 31.49
C PRO A 9 20.00 15.82 30.22
N ALA A 10 20.71 15.66 29.10
CA ALA A 10 20.19 15.86 27.76
C ALA A 10 18.75 15.35 27.64
N HIS A 11 17.85 16.17 27.12
CA HIS A 11 16.50 15.75 26.76
C HIS A 11 16.59 14.58 25.79
N GLN A 12 16.55 13.36 26.34
CA GLN A 12 16.63 12.15 25.54
C GLN A 12 15.32 12.06 24.76
N ASN A 13 15.41 12.10 23.44
CA ASN A 13 14.24 12.07 22.58
C ASN A 13 13.67 10.65 22.56
N PHE A 14 12.73 10.36 23.46
CA PHE A 14 11.97 9.12 23.44
C PHE A 14 10.93 9.14 22.31
N SER A 15 10.85 8.06 21.55
CA SER A 15 9.73 7.86 20.63
C SER A 15 8.43 7.71 21.41
N ARG A 16 7.30 8.03 20.77
CA ARG A 16 5.97 7.78 21.38
C ARG A 16 5.76 6.31 21.74
N ASN A 17 6.44 5.39 21.05
CA ASN A 17 6.41 3.97 21.38
C ASN A 17 7.17 3.68 22.68
N ASP A 18 8.37 4.23 22.83
CA ASP A 18 9.21 4.04 24.02
C ASP A 18 8.49 4.51 25.29
N ILE A 19 7.80 5.65 25.22
CA ILE A 19 7.01 6.18 26.33
C ILE A 19 5.89 5.20 26.73
N ARG A 20 5.26 4.52 25.76
CA ARG A 20 4.21 3.51 26.04
C ARG A 20 4.79 2.26 26.68
N VAL A 21 5.97 1.81 26.24
CA VAL A 21 6.69 0.70 26.87
C VAL A 21 7.04 1.02 28.32
N ILE A 22 7.49 2.26 28.60
CA ILE A 22 7.77 2.73 29.98
C ILE A 22 6.48 2.74 30.83
N ILE A 23 5.35 3.15 30.27
CA ILE A 23 4.04 3.09 30.95
C ILE A 23 3.69 1.62 31.25
N LYS A 24 3.80 0.72 30.28
CA LYS A 24 3.54 -0.73 30.45
C LYS A 24 4.38 -1.31 31.58
N PHE A 25 5.68 -1.07 31.56
CA PHE A 25 6.61 -1.49 32.61
C PHE A 25 6.19 -0.95 33.99
N SER A 26 5.80 0.32 34.06
CA SER A 26 5.38 0.95 35.33
C SER A 26 4.03 0.42 35.86
N VAL A 27 3.12 0.01 34.97
CA VAL A 27 1.86 -0.65 35.35
C VAL A 27 2.13 -2.04 35.92
N ILE A 28 3.05 -2.81 35.32
CA ILE A 28 3.49 -4.12 35.83
C ILE A 28 4.13 -3.97 37.23
N LEU A 29 4.84 -2.87 37.47
CA LEU A 29 5.37 -2.51 38.79
C LEU A 29 4.30 -2.04 39.80
N GLY A 30 3.03 -1.96 39.41
CA GLY A 30 1.92 -1.56 40.29
C GLY A 30 1.86 -0.05 40.58
N LYS A 31 2.47 0.81 39.74
CA LYS A 31 2.41 2.26 39.92
C LYS A 31 1.09 2.84 39.40
N ASP A 32 0.53 3.79 40.15
CA ASP A 32 -0.65 4.53 39.72
C ASP A 32 -0.34 5.52 38.57
N ALA A 33 -1.33 5.80 37.73
CA ALA A 33 -1.24 6.70 36.59
C ALA A 33 -0.72 8.10 36.95
N SER A 34 -1.06 8.60 38.15
CA SER A 34 -0.57 9.90 38.65
C SER A 34 0.93 9.88 38.91
N CYS A 35 1.45 8.79 39.49
CA CYS A 35 2.88 8.60 39.74
C CYS A 35 3.65 8.47 38.42
N ILE A 36 3.11 7.70 37.47
CA ILE A 36 3.69 7.51 36.14
C ILE A 36 3.81 8.85 35.41
N HIS A 37 2.75 9.66 35.40
CA HIS A 37 2.77 10.96 34.73
C HIS A 37 3.79 11.92 35.35
N LYS A 38 3.91 11.97 36.68
CA LYS A 38 4.93 12.79 37.36
C LYS A 38 6.34 12.39 36.93
N ASN A 39 6.65 11.09 36.91
CA ASN A 39 7.96 10.59 36.47
C ASN A 39 8.22 10.93 35.00
N LEU A 40 7.21 10.81 34.13
CA LEU A 40 7.33 11.19 32.72
C LEU A 40 7.60 12.69 32.55
N VAL A 41 6.94 13.56 33.33
CA VAL A 41 7.17 15.01 33.28
C VAL A 41 8.55 15.37 33.81
N THR A 42 9.03 14.72 34.87
CA THR A 42 10.38 14.94 35.41
C THR A 42 11.47 14.62 34.38
N VAL A 43 11.29 13.58 33.57
CA VAL A 43 12.30 13.14 32.58
C VAL A 43 12.14 13.84 31.22
N LEU A 44 10.90 14.01 30.73
CA LEU A 44 10.61 14.47 29.37
C LEU A 44 10.22 15.95 29.28
N GLY A 45 9.88 16.58 30.41
CA GLY A 45 9.39 17.97 30.45
C GLY A 45 8.18 18.18 29.53
N GLU A 46 8.31 19.12 28.59
CA GLU A 46 7.26 19.47 27.62
C GLU A 46 6.91 18.33 26.64
N ASN A 47 7.82 17.38 26.43
CA ASN A 47 7.60 16.23 25.55
C ASN A 47 6.81 15.10 26.24
N ALA A 48 6.43 15.27 27.51
CA ALA A 48 5.66 14.28 28.26
C ALA A 48 4.23 14.12 27.72
N LEU A 49 3.71 12.90 27.79
CA LEU A 49 2.30 12.64 27.50
C LEU A 49 1.40 13.27 28.56
N SER A 50 0.25 13.79 28.11
CA SER A 50 -0.79 14.29 29.01
C SER A 50 -1.26 13.20 29.98
N ILE A 51 -1.65 13.59 31.20
CA ILE A 51 -2.22 12.67 32.20
C ILE A 51 -3.39 11.86 31.66
N GLN A 52 -4.22 12.43 30.77
CA GLN A 52 -5.33 11.72 30.13
C GLN A 52 -4.84 10.61 29.21
N THR A 53 -3.78 10.86 28.44
CA THR A 53 -3.16 9.85 27.58
C THR A 53 -2.54 8.74 28.42
N VAL A 54 -1.84 9.08 29.52
CA VAL A 54 -1.28 8.09 30.45
C VAL A 54 -2.38 7.21 31.03
N ARG A 55 -3.48 7.78 31.53
CA ARG A 55 -4.63 7.00 32.05
C ARG A 55 -5.23 6.06 31.00
N LYS A 56 -5.35 6.50 29.75
CA LYS A 56 -5.82 5.64 28.64
C LYS A 56 -4.90 4.44 28.43
N TRP A 57 -3.59 4.65 28.45
CA TRP A 57 -2.62 3.56 28.31
C TRP A 57 -2.57 2.63 29.52
N VAL A 58 -2.63 3.18 30.73
CA VAL A 58 -2.74 2.37 31.96
C VAL A 58 -3.96 1.46 31.89
N LYS A 59 -5.13 2.00 31.53
CA LYS A 59 -6.35 1.22 31.35
C LYS A 59 -6.17 0.15 30.26
N ALA A 60 -5.66 0.52 29.08
CA ALA A 60 -5.47 -0.42 27.98
C ALA A 60 -4.54 -1.58 28.36
N VAL A 61 -3.45 -1.30 29.10
CA VAL A 61 -2.54 -2.34 29.60
C VAL A 61 -3.22 -3.22 30.65
N SER A 62 -3.99 -2.64 31.58
CA SER A 62 -4.78 -3.40 32.55
C SER A 62 -5.86 -4.27 31.89
N ASP A 63 -6.43 -3.82 30.76
CA ASP A 63 -7.38 -4.57 29.93
C ASP A 63 -6.68 -5.66 29.07
N GLY A 64 -5.36 -5.84 29.19
CA GLY A 64 -4.61 -6.91 28.54
C GLY A 64 -4.01 -6.56 27.17
N ARG A 65 -3.96 -5.28 26.77
CA ARG A 65 -3.32 -4.86 25.51
C ARG A 65 -1.80 -5.00 25.60
N ASP A 66 -1.22 -5.87 24.77
CA ASP A 66 0.23 -6.09 24.71
C ASP A 66 0.94 -5.21 23.66
N ASP A 67 0.22 -4.82 22.61
CA ASP A 67 0.71 -4.04 21.47
C ASP A 67 0.85 -2.55 21.80
N MET A 68 2.10 -2.06 21.80
CA MET A 68 2.45 -0.65 22.07
C MET A 68 2.50 0.22 20.80
N GLU A 69 2.52 -0.42 19.64
CA GLU A 69 2.47 0.24 18.34
C GLU A 69 1.10 0.88 18.08
N HIS A 70 1.08 1.84 17.15
CA HIS A 70 -0.21 2.33 16.64
C HIS A 70 -0.88 1.22 15.83
N GLU A 71 -2.13 0.94 16.14
CA GLU A 71 -2.97 0.18 15.23
C GLU A 71 -3.04 0.88 13.87
N PRO A 72 -3.04 0.10 12.78
CA PRO A 72 -3.22 0.65 11.45
C PRO A 72 -4.52 1.44 11.45
N ARG A 73 -4.40 2.76 11.25
CA ARG A 73 -5.58 3.62 11.18
C ARG A 73 -6.42 3.17 9.99
N PRO A 74 -7.73 2.94 10.17
CA PRO A 74 -8.60 2.69 9.04
C PRO A 74 -8.50 3.90 8.11
N SER A 75 -7.85 3.69 6.98
CA SER A 75 -7.77 4.72 5.94
C SER A 75 -9.18 4.92 5.38
N ARG A 76 -9.46 6.13 4.89
CA ARG A 76 -10.74 6.39 4.21
C ARG A 76 -10.92 5.34 3.10
N PRO A 77 -11.99 4.54 3.10
CA PRO A 77 -12.21 3.58 2.04
C PRO A 77 -12.28 4.33 0.72
N VAL A 78 -11.40 3.95 -0.22
CA VAL A 78 -11.42 4.49 -1.57
C VAL A 78 -12.53 3.75 -2.31
N THR A 79 -13.79 4.15 -2.08
CA THR A 79 -14.98 3.53 -2.69
C THR A 79 -14.88 3.46 -4.21
N ALA A 80 -14.17 4.43 -4.80
CA ALA A 80 -13.89 4.51 -6.23
C ALA A 80 -13.10 3.30 -6.79
N CYS A 81 -12.27 2.63 -5.98
CA CYS A 81 -11.41 1.52 -6.42
C CYS A 81 -11.74 0.20 -5.72
N GLY A 82 -12.98 -0.01 -5.28
CA GLY A 82 -13.43 -1.29 -4.74
C GLY A 82 -13.47 -2.40 -5.79
N ASP A 83 -13.44 -3.66 -5.35
CA ASP A 83 -13.33 -4.83 -6.24
C ASP A 83 -14.45 -4.92 -7.28
N ALA A 84 -15.68 -4.53 -6.92
CA ALA A 84 -16.80 -4.46 -7.85
C ALA A 84 -16.54 -3.49 -9.02
N ASN A 85 -15.93 -2.34 -8.75
CA ASN A 85 -15.58 -1.35 -9.79
C ASN A 85 -14.41 -1.83 -10.64
N ILE A 86 -13.44 -2.53 -10.03
CA ILE A 86 -12.32 -3.14 -10.75
C ILE A 86 -12.87 -4.18 -11.76
N SER A 87 -13.81 -5.02 -11.33
CA SER A 87 -14.45 -6.01 -12.21
C SER A 87 -15.19 -5.36 -13.38
N LYS A 88 -15.93 -4.26 -13.15
CA LYS A 88 -16.60 -3.52 -14.23
C LYS A 88 -15.61 -3.00 -15.28
N VAL A 89 -14.49 -2.42 -14.85
CA VAL A 89 -13.43 -1.94 -15.75
C VAL A 89 -12.78 -3.11 -16.51
N LEU A 90 -12.59 -4.27 -15.87
CA LEU A 90 -12.05 -5.45 -16.53
C LEU A 90 -12.97 -6.00 -17.62
N VAL A 91 -14.29 -6.02 -17.38
CA VAL A 91 -15.27 -6.45 -18.39
C VAL A 91 -15.22 -5.52 -19.60
N SER A 92 -15.24 -4.20 -19.38
CA SER A 92 -15.15 -3.21 -20.46
C SER A 92 -13.87 -3.36 -21.31
N LEU A 93 -12.73 -3.64 -20.68
CA LEU A 93 -11.46 -3.88 -21.37
C LEU A 93 -11.36 -5.22 -22.10
N SER A 94 -12.11 -6.22 -21.65
CA SER A 94 -12.13 -7.55 -22.29
C SER A 94 -12.88 -7.52 -23.61
N ASP A 95 -13.86 -6.62 -23.72
CA ASP A 95 -14.62 -6.33 -24.92
C ASP A 95 -13.76 -5.55 -25.95
N ASP A 96 -13.21 -4.39 -25.54
CA ASP A 96 -12.20 -3.69 -26.35
C ASP A 96 -11.09 -3.08 -25.47
N ARG A 97 -9.87 -3.57 -25.67
CA ARG A 97 -8.66 -3.11 -24.98
C ARG A 97 -8.23 -1.70 -25.40
N ARG A 98 -8.75 -1.15 -26.50
CA ARG A 98 -8.36 0.16 -27.04
C ARG A 98 -9.17 1.32 -26.49
N LYS A 99 -10.25 1.04 -25.74
CA LYS A 99 -11.10 2.05 -25.09
C LYS A 99 -10.29 3.06 -24.28
N THR A 100 -10.73 4.30 -24.37
CA THR A 100 -10.21 5.45 -23.63
C THR A 100 -10.76 5.45 -22.20
N CYS A 101 -10.11 6.21 -21.31
CA CYS A 101 -10.63 6.37 -19.95
C CYS A 101 -12.02 7.01 -19.94
N GLU A 102 -12.37 7.81 -20.94
CA GLU A 102 -13.66 8.50 -21.03
C GLU A 102 -14.78 7.50 -21.39
N GLU A 103 -14.56 6.67 -22.41
CA GLU A 103 -15.51 5.61 -22.80
C GLU A 103 -15.77 4.65 -21.63
N ILE A 104 -14.71 4.20 -20.96
CA ILE A 104 -14.85 3.33 -19.78
C ILE A 104 -15.57 4.08 -18.64
N SER A 105 -15.33 5.38 -18.47
CA SER A 105 -16.01 6.23 -17.48
C SER A 105 -17.52 6.25 -17.72
N THR A 106 -17.93 6.42 -18.98
CA THR A 106 -19.34 6.43 -19.37
C THR A 106 -20.01 5.07 -19.21
N GLU A 107 -19.31 3.97 -19.54
CA GLU A 107 -19.84 2.61 -19.40
C GLU A 107 -19.97 2.16 -17.94
N THR A 108 -19.01 2.54 -17.09
CA THR A 108 -18.94 2.08 -15.70
C THR A 108 -19.60 3.02 -14.70
N SER A 109 -20.09 4.19 -15.15
CA SER A 109 -20.60 5.30 -14.33
C SER A 109 -19.62 5.74 -13.24
N MET A 110 -18.32 5.61 -13.52
CA MET A 110 -17.24 6.04 -12.64
C MET A 110 -16.72 7.39 -13.09
N SER A 111 -15.95 8.09 -12.26
CA SER A 111 -15.21 9.27 -12.73
C SER A 111 -13.96 8.86 -13.52
N ARG A 112 -13.59 9.64 -14.54
CA ARG A 112 -12.38 9.45 -15.35
C ARG A 112 -11.14 9.21 -14.49
N THR A 113 -10.96 9.98 -13.42
CA THR A 113 -9.83 9.86 -12.49
C THR A 113 -9.82 8.51 -11.76
N SER A 114 -10.99 8.02 -11.39
CA SER A 114 -11.13 6.71 -10.72
C SER A 114 -10.78 5.58 -11.69
N VAL A 115 -11.29 5.64 -12.92
CA VAL A 115 -10.94 4.69 -13.98
C VAL A 115 -9.44 4.69 -14.23
N PHE A 116 -8.83 5.88 -14.38
CA PHE A 116 -7.38 6.00 -14.58
C PHE A 116 -6.57 5.37 -13.43
N ARG A 117 -6.98 5.61 -12.17
CA ARG A 117 -6.35 5.00 -10.99
C ARG A 117 -6.52 3.49 -10.96
N VAL A 118 -7.69 2.96 -11.33
CA VAL A 118 -7.91 1.51 -11.42
C VAL A 118 -7.03 0.91 -12.51
N LEU A 119 -7.00 1.50 -13.70
CA LEU A 119 -6.17 1.03 -14.81
C LEU A 119 -4.69 1.02 -14.46
N THR A 120 -4.19 2.09 -13.84
CA THR A 120 -2.76 2.29 -13.57
C THR A 120 -2.32 1.60 -12.29
N ASN A 121 -2.99 1.81 -11.16
CA ASN A 121 -2.52 1.37 -9.84
C ASN A 121 -3.03 -0.02 -9.44
N LYS A 122 -4.18 -0.47 -9.98
CA LYS A 122 -4.78 -1.77 -9.63
C LYS A 122 -4.54 -2.81 -10.69
N LEU A 123 -4.72 -2.46 -11.96
CA LEU A 123 -4.60 -3.40 -13.09
C LEU A 123 -3.25 -3.33 -13.80
N ASN A 124 -2.40 -2.35 -13.49
CA ASN A 124 -1.10 -2.09 -14.14
C ASN A 124 -1.19 -2.14 -15.69
N LYS A 125 -2.30 -1.67 -16.26
CA LYS A 125 -2.51 -1.65 -17.71
C LYS A 125 -1.90 -0.39 -18.29
N LYS A 126 -1.01 -0.58 -19.26
CA LYS A 126 -0.49 0.49 -20.11
C LYS A 126 -0.99 0.29 -21.54
N LYS A 127 -1.47 1.38 -22.15
CA LYS A 127 -1.90 1.37 -23.55
C LYS A 127 -0.66 1.30 -24.44
N PHE A 128 -0.55 0.23 -25.21
CA PHE A 128 0.48 0.08 -26.24
C PHE A 128 -0.23 -0.26 -27.55
N SER A 129 -0.19 0.67 -28.50
CA SER A 129 -0.55 0.40 -29.88
C SER A 129 0.72 -0.02 -30.61
N LYS A 130 0.73 -1.21 -31.23
CA LYS A 130 1.80 -1.60 -32.15
C LYS A 130 1.44 -1.10 -33.55
N TRP A 131 2.39 -0.48 -34.23
CA TRP A 131 2.23 -0.15 -35.64
C TRP A 131 2.25 -1.44 -36.47
N VAL A 132 1.31 -1.55 -37.41
CA VAL A 132 1.21 -2.68 -38.34
C VAL A 132 1.30 -2.11 -39.75
N PRO A 133 2.31 -2.51 -40.57
CA PRO A 133 2.57 -1.87 -41.86
C PRO A 133 1.41 -1.90 -42.85
N HIS A 134 0.69 -3.01 -42.90
CA HIS A 134 -0.37 -3.23 -43.88
C HIS A 134 -1.58 -3.91 -43.23
N LEU A 135 -2.78 -3.53 -43.66
CA LEU A 135 -4.01 -4.23 -43.34
C LEU A 135 -4.16 -5.41 -44.31
N LEU A 136 -3.85 -6.61 -43.83
CA LEU A 136 -3.87 -7.82 -44.66
C LEU A 136 -5.30 -8.32 -44.91
N THR A 137 -5.57 -8.76 -46.13
CA THR A 137 -6.80 -9.49 -46.48
C THR A 137 -6.80 -10.89 -45.85
N VAL A 138 -7.96 -11.56 -45.89
CA VAL A 138 -8.10 -12.92 -45.33
C VAL A 138 -7.19 -13.89 -46.07
N GLU A 139 -7.16 -13.81 -47.40
CA GLU A 139 -6.35 -14.66 -48.28
C GLU A 139 -4.85 -14.45 -48.04
N GLN A 140 -4.43 -13.20 -47.82
CA GLN A 140 -3.04 -12.87 -47.48
C GLN A 140 -2.63 -13.45 -46.12
N LYS A 141 -3.53 -13.43 -45.12
CA LYS A 141 -3.27 -14.03 -43.81
C LYS A 141 -3.14 -15.55 -43.93
N GLU A 142 -4.05 -16.19 -44.64
CA GLU A 142 -4.00 -17.64 -44.87
C GLU A 142 -2.72 -18.06 -45.57
N SER A 143 -2.35 -17.34 -46.65
CA SER A 143 -1.10 -17.57 -47.37
C SER A 143 0.11 -17.44 -46.45
N ARG A 144 0.19 -16.37 -45.65
CA ARG A 144 1.29 -16.18 -44.67
C ARG A 144 1.40 -17.32 -43.66
N VAL A 145 0.26 -17.82 -43.16
CA VAL A 145 0.26 -18.92 -42.21
C VAL A 145 0.70 -20.21 -42.90
N ASN A 146 0.24 -20.49 -44.12
CA ASN A 146 0.66 -21.65 -44.90
C ASN A 146 2.16 -21.64 -45.21
N PHE A 147 2.71 -20.51 -45.66
CA PHE A 147 4.15 -20.36 -45.89
C PHE A 147 4.94 -20.58 -44.59
N SER A 148 4.53 -19.95 -43.49
CA SER A 148 5.18 -20.13 -42.18
C SER A 148 5.18 -21.58 -41.73
N ARG A 149 4.06 -22.31 -41.89
CA ARG A 149 3.97 -23.73 -41.56
C ARG A 149 4.88 -24.58 -42.46
N ASN A 150 4.94 -24.29 -43.75
CA ASN A 150 5.84 -24.99 -44.68
C ASN A 150 7.31 -24.75 -44.33
N PHE A 151 7.71 -23.49 -44.06
CA PHE A 151 9.08 -23.19 -43.62
C PHE A 151 9.42 -23.89 -42.31
N LEU A 152 8.51 -23.89 -41.33
CA LEU A 152 8.71 -24.60 -40.07
C LEU A 152 8.88 -26.11 -40.29
N ARG A 153 8.06 -26.73 -41.14
CA ARG A 153 8.16 -28.15 -41.48
C ARG A 153 9.51 -28.47 -42.13
N ARG A 154 9.93 -27.67 -43.11
CA ARG A 154 11.23 -27.85 -43.79
C ARG A 154 12.39 -27.71 -42.81
N PHE A 155 12.37 -26.70 -41.95
CA PHE A 155 13.39 -26.53 -40.91
C PHE A 155 13.46 -27.74 -39.96
N GLN A 156 12.33 -28.35 -39.62
CA GLN A 156 12.28 -29.54 -38.76
C GLN A 156 12.78 -30.80 -39.46
N THR A 157 12.53 -30.96 -40.77
CA THR A 157 12.95 -32.15 -41.55
C THR A 157 14.37 -32.06 -42.07
N GLU A 158 14.81 -30.86 -42.44
CA GLU A 158 16.08 -30.57 -43.10
C GLU A 158 17.13 -30.01 -42.11
N GLN A 159 17.02 -30.33 -40.81
CA GLN A 159 17.79 -29.78 -39.68
C GLN A 159 19.33 -29.69 -39.87
N ASN A 160 19.89 -30.36 -40.89
CA ASN A 160 21.32 -30.48 -41.19
C ASN A 160 21.79 -29.84 -42.50
N ASP A 161 20.92 -29.20 -43.31
CA ASP A 161 21.25 -28.72 -44.67
C ASP A 161 20.89 -27.24 -44.92
N PHE A 162 20.77 -26.45 -43.84
CA PHE A 162 20.45 -25.01 -43.89
C PHE A 162 21.65 -24.13 -43.55
#